data_AF-A0A950LLL9-F1
#
_entry.id   AF-A0A950LLL9-F1
#
_cell.length_a   1.000
_cell.length_b   1.000
_cell.length_c   1.000
_cell.angle_alpha   90.00
_cell.angle_beta   90.00
_cell.angle_gamma   90.00
#
_symmetry.space_group_name_H-M   'P 1'
#
loop_
_entity.id
_entity.type
_entity.pdbx_description
1 polymer ?
#
loop_
_entity_poly.entity_id
_entity_poly.type
_entity_poly.pdbx_seq_one_letter_code
_entity_poly.pdbx_strand_id
1 'polypeptide(L)'
;VPGEAQLFKDPSLDEVALADALRRQATTYASHHPGYIAVVLRTDLVNLFDLSGPGEARSAAAPLGYGSRWSLLWLVGWYVIGIAAVAGVFVRRARDVPLAVWLTPLLFVLVTIPTLGTSRYRAPIEPFVVLLASVALVWGADRLRGTRGTASNPAV
;
A
#
# COMPACT_ATOMS: atom_id res chain seq x y z
N VAL A 1 19.76 -8.00 -11.69
CA VAL A 1 21.03 -7.34 -12.09
C VAL A 1 21.46 -7.92 -13.43
N PRO A 2 21.90 -7.10 -14.40
CA PRO A 2 22.26 -7.59 -15.75
C PRO A 2 23.29 -8.74 -15.76
N GLY A 3 24.12 -8.86 -14.71
CA GLY A 3 25.10 -9.94 -14.54
C GLY A 3 24.51 -11.31 -14.17
N GLU A 4 23.32 -11.39 -13.57
CA GLU A 4 22.71 -12.66 -13.15
C GLU A 4 21.95 -13.34 -14.30
N ALA A 5 21.66 -12.62 -15.38
CA ALA A 5 20.92 -13.14 -16.54
C ALA A 5 21.62 -14.33 -17.22
N GLN A 6 22.93 -14.50 -16.98
CA GLN A 6 23.70 -15.64 -17.48
C GLN A 6 23.39 -16.93 -16.69
N LEU A 7 23.08 -16.84 -15.40
CA LEU A 7 22.75 -18.00 -14.56
C LEU A 7 21.45 -18.66 -15.01
N PHE A 8 20.45 -17.87 -15.42
CA PHE A 8 19.17 -18.37 -15.94
C PHE A 8 19.29 -19.05 -17.32
N LYS A 9 20.42 -18.87 -18.01
CA LYS A 9 20.67 -19.44 -19.33
C LYS A 9 21.65 -20.61 -19.28
N ASP A 10 22.20 -20.92 -18.11
CA ASP A 10 23.15 -22.00 -17.94
C ASP A 10 22.40 -23.35 -17.89
N PRO A 11 22.54 -24.20 -18.92
CA PRO A 11 21.84 -25.48 -18.96
C PRO A 11 22.41 -26.51 -17.98
N SER A 12 23.55 -26.22 -17.34
CA SER A 12 24.18 -27.11 -16.36
C SER A 12 23.62 -26.96 -14.94
N LEU A 13 22.87 -25.87 -14.68
CA LEU A 13 22.24 -25.63 -13.39
C LEU A 13 20.82 -26.20 -13.38
N ASP A 14 20.54 -27.08 -12.43
CA ASP A 14 19.16 -27.38 -12.06
C ASP A 14 18.57 -26.26 -11.19
N GLU A 15 17.26 -26.32 -10.92
CA GLU A 15 16.54 -25.31 -10.15
C GLU A 15 17.13 -25.11 -8.74
N VAL A 16 17.61 -26.19 -8.12
CA VAL A 16 18.18 -26.17 -6.77
C VAL A 16 19.53 -25.47 -6.79
N ALA A 17 20.41 -25.84 -7.72
CA ALA A 17 21.73 -25.24 -7.89
C ALA A 17 21.62 -23.74 -8.25
N LEU A 18 20.66 -23.37 -9.09
CA LEU A 18 20.35 -21.98 -9.44
C LEU A 18 19.88 -21.18 -8.21
N ALA A 19 18.91 -21.71 -7.46
CA ALA A 19 18.41 -21.05 -6.25
C ALA A 19 19.51 -20.85 -5.20
N ASP A 20 20.36 -21.85 -5.02
CA ASP A 20 21.51 -21.80 -4.11
C ASP A 20 22.54 -20.75 -4.55
N ALA A 21 22.84 -20.67 -5.86
CA ALA A 21 23.75 -19.68 -6.40
C ALA A 21 23.22 -18.26 -6.19
N LEU A 22 21.95 -18.01 -6.51
CA LEU A 22 21.30 -16.71 -6.30
C LEU A 22 21.25 -16.33 -4.82
N ARG A 23 20.95 -17.29 -3.94
CA ARG A 23 20.90 -17.06 -2.48
C ARG A 23 22.27 -16.69 -1.92
N ARG A 24 23.34 -17.37 -2.35
CA ARG A 24 24.72 -17.01 -1.95
C ARG A 24 25.10 -15.62 -2.43
N GLN A 25 24.75 -15.26 -3.66
CA GLN A 25 25.01 -13.91 -4.18
C GLN A 25 24.23 -12.83 -3.42
N ALA A 26 22.94 -13.06 -3.18
CA ALA A 26 22.09 -12.13 -2.44
C ALA A 26 22.57 -11.93 -0.99
N THR A 27 22.93 -13.01 -0.29
CA THR A 27 23.44 -12.94 1.09
C THR A 27 24.80 -12.24 1.15
N THR A 28 25.70 -12.50 0.20
CA THR A 28 26.99 -11.78 0.09
C THR A 28 26.78 -10.30 -0.20
N TYR A 29 25.84 -9.96 -1.11
CA TYR A 29 25.52 -8.57 -1.40
C TYR A 29 24.98 -7.85 -0.15
N ALA A 30 24.04 -8.48 0.56
CA ALA A 30 23.46 -7.93 1.78
C ALA A 30 24.50 -7.70 2.89
N SER A 31 25.45 -8.63 3.08
CA SER A 31 26.49 -8.47 4.10
C SER A 31 27.44 -7.30 3.81
N HIS A 32 27.70 -6.99 2.54
CA HIS A 32 28.55 -5.87 2.15
C HIS A 32 27.79 -4.53 2.06
N HIS A 33 26.46 -4.55 2.06
CA HIS A 33 25.62 -3.36 1.90
C HIS A 33 24.54 -3.25 2.99
N PRO A 34 24.90 -3.16 4.28
CA PRO A 34 23.91 -3.11 5.37
C PRO A 34 22.97 -1.91 5.28
N GLY A 35 23.44 -0.77 4.75
CA GLY A 35 22.62 0.43 4.53
C GLY A 35 21.56 0.27 3.43
N TYR A 36 21.68 -0.75 2.58
CA TYR A 36 20.72 -1.01 1.49
C TYR A 36 19.34 -1.39 2.02
N ILE A 37 19.25 -1.90 3.26
CA ILE A 37 17.96 -2.19 3.93
C ILE A 37 17.08 -0.94 3.97
N ALA A 38 17.64 0.25 4.27
CA ALA A 38 16.85 1.48 4.28
C ALA A 38 16.30 1.85 2.89
N VAL A 39 17.06 1.53 1.84
CA VAL A 39 16.61 1.71 0.44
C VAL A 39 15.48 0.74 0.13
N VAL A 40 15.59 -0.53 0.53
CA VAL A 40 14.53 -1.54 0.36
C VAL A 40 13.27 -1.12 1.11
N LEU A 41 13.37 -0.77 2.39
CA LEU A 41 12.22 -0.33 3.19
C LEU A 41 11.51 0.87 2.55
N ARG A 42 12.27 1.83 2.02
CA ARG A 42 11.69 2.98 1.31
C ARG A 42 10.99 2.54 0.01
N THR A 43 11.66 1.75 -0.82
CA THR A 43 11.12 1.28 -2.10
C THR A 43 9.85 0.46 -1.88
N ASP A 44 9.87 -0.43 -0.89
CA ASP A 44 8.76 -1.30 -0.55
C ASP A 44 7.60 -0.50 0.05
N LEU A 45 7.86 0.53 0.85
CA LEU A 45 6.84 1.47 1.32
C LEU A 45 6.18 2.22 0.15
N VAL A 46 6.98 2.72 -0.79
CA VAL A 46 6.48 3.43 -1.99
C VAL A 46 5.62 2.50 -2.85
N ASN A 47 6.08 1.28 -3.08
CA ASN A 47 5.37 0.29 -3.87
C ASN A 47 4.10 -0.24 -3.17
N LEU A 48 4.15 -0.47 -1.86
CA LEU A 48 3.01 -0.93 -1.06
C LEU A 48 1.81 0.02 -1.19
N PHE A 49 2.08 1.32 -1.31
CA PHE A 49 1.08 2.38 -1.45
C PHE A 49 0.88 2.88 -2.89
N ASP A 50 1.45 2.19 -3.89
CA ASP A 50 1.47 2.54 -5.33
C ASP A 50 1.96 3.95 -5.67
N LEU A 51 2.85 4.49 -4.83
CA LEU A 51 3.43 5.82 -5.01
C LEU A 51 4.46 5.86 -6.16
N SER A 52 4.83 4.70 -6.72
CA SER A 52 5.69 4.57 -7.91
C SER A 52 5.00 4.97 -9.21
N GLY A 53 3.68 5.14 -9.19
CA GLY A 53 2.89 5.65 -10.30
C GLY A 53 2.31 4.58 -11.24
N PRO A 54 1.64 5.00 -12.34
CA PRO A 54 0.81 4.11 -13.16
C PRO A 54 1.58 3.04 -13.93
N GLY A 55 2.87 3.24 -14.21
CA GLY A 55 3.70 2.24 -14.87
C GLY A 55 3.88 1.00 -13.99
N GLU A 56 4.27 1.23 -12.74
CA GLU A 56 4.47 0.16 -11.76
C GLU A 56 3.15 -0.55 -11.43
N ALA A 57 2.06 0.21 -11.26
CA ALA A 57 0.73 -0.36 -11.03
C ALA A 57 0.27 -1.29 -12.17
N ARG A 58 0.66 -1.02 -13.43
CA ARG A 58 0.39 -1.90 -14.57
C ARG A 58 1.27 -3.13 -14.56
N SER A 59 2.56 -2.96 -14.28
CA SER A 59 3.53 -4.06 -14.18
C SER A 59 3.14 -5.04 -13.07
N ALA A 60 2.69 -4.54 -11.92
CA ALA A 60 2.20 -5.36 -10.81
C ALA A 60 0.88 -6.09 -11.12
N ALA A 61 0.01 -5.47 -11.92
CA ALA A 61 -1.30 -6.01 -12.27
C ALA A 61 -1.27 -6.97 -13.49
N ALA A 62 -0.28 -6.85 -14.37
CA ALA A 62 -0.17 -7.66 -15.58
C ALA A 62 -0.05 -9.18 -15.31
N PRO A 63 0.74 -9.66 -14.34
CA PRO A 63 0.78 -11.08 -13.96
C PRO A 63 -0.57 -11.61 -13.44
N LEU A 64 -1.45 -10.72 -12.96
CA LEU A 64 -2.79 -11.07 -12.47
C LEU A 64 -3.84 -11.08 -13.59
N GLY A 65 -3.44 -10.80 -14.84
CA GLY A 65 -4.33 -10.77 -16.00
C GLY A 65 -5.18 -9.50 -16.11
N TYR A 66 -4.90 -8.47 -15.31
CA TYR A 66 -5.67 -7.22 -15.36
C TYR A 66 -5.22 -6.31 -16.52
N GLY A 67 -6.18 -5.82 -17.29
CA GLY A 67 -5.93 -4.83 -18.33
C GLY A 67 -5.54 -3.45 -17.77
N SER A 68 -4.84 -2.66 -18.59
CA SER A 68 -4.34 -1.31 -18.23
C SER A 68 -5.42 -0.38 -17.65
N ARG A 69 -6.66 -0.48 -18.13
CA ARG A 69 -7.81 0.31 -17.62
C ARG A 69 -8.15 -0.04 -16.16
N TRP A 70 -8.18 -1.32 -15.82
CA TRP A 70 -8.53 -1.79 -14.48
C TRP A 70 -7.44 -1.46 -13.47
N SER A 71 -6.17 -1.58 -13.86
CA SER A 71 -5.02 -1.14 -13.06
C SER A 71 -5.12 0.35 -12.72
N LEU A 72 -5.46 1.20 -13.69
CA LEU A 72 -5.62 2.64 -13.46
C LEU A 72 -6.84 2.95 -12.57
N LEU A 73 -7.97 2.30 -12.80
CA LEU A 73 -9.18 2.50 -11.99
C LEU A 73 -8.92 2.14 -10.52
N TRP A 74 -8.23 1.02 -10.30
CA TRP A 74 -7.84 0.60 -8.96
C TRP A 74 -6.88 1.60 -8.31
N LEU A 75 -5.88 2.10 -9.04
CA LEU A 75 -4.95 3.12 -8.53
C LEU A 75 -5.67 4.41 -8.13
N VAL A 76 -6.58 4.90 -8.99
CA VAL A 76 -7.38 6.11 -8.71
C VAL A 76 -8.30 5.88 -7.52
N GLY A 77 -9.00 4.74 -7.48
CA GLY A 77 -9.88 4.38 -6.36
C GLY A 77 -9.13 4.32 -5.03
N TRP A 78 -7.94 3.73 -5.04
CA TRP A 78 -7.03 3.71 -3.89
C TRP A 78 -6.70 5.12 -3.41
N TYR A 79 -6.33 6.05 -4.30
CA TYR A 79 -6.02 7.43 -3.90
C TYR A 79 -7.23 8.19 -3.38
N VAL A 80 -8.40 8.04 -3.99
CA VAL A 80 -9.63 8.70 -3.53
C VAL A 80 -9.98 8.22 -2.11
N ILE A 81 -9.97 6.92 -1.88
CA ILE A 81 -10.23 6.32 -0.56
C ILE A 81 -9.13 6.73 0.44
N GLY A 82 -7.87 6.72 0.01
CA GLY A 82 -6.73 7.11 0.83
C GLY A 82 -6.81 8.55 1.32
N ILE A 83 -7.15 9.50 0.44
CA ILE A 83 -7.34 10.92 0.81
C ILE A 83 -8.47 11.06 1.83
N ALA A 84 -9.60 10.39 1.60
CA ALA A 84 -10.70 10.38 2.57
C ALA A 84 -10.29 9.76 3.91
N ALA A 85 -9.50 8.68 3.88
CA ALA A 85 -8.99 8.02 5.08
C ALA A 85 -8.07 8.94 5.89
N VAL A 86 -7.14 9.64 5.22
CA VAL A 86 -6.27 10.63 5.85
C VAL A 86 -7.11 11.73 6.52
N ALA A 87 -8.15 12.23 5.86
CA ALA A 87 -9.08 13.19 6.49
C ALA A 87 -9.77 12.59 7.72
N GLY A 88 -10.15 11.30 7.66
CA GLY A 88 -10.80 10.57 8.75
C GLY A 88 -9.98 10.46 10.03
N VAL A 89 -8.65 10.36 9.90
CA VAL A 89 -7.71 10.32 11.06
C VAL A 89 -7.83 11.58 11.93
N PHE A 90 -8.17 12.73 11.32
CA PHE A 90 -8.29 14.00 12.04
C PHE A 90 -9.68 14.22 12.66
N VAL A 91 -10.66 13.36 12.37
CA VAL A 91 -12.01 13.45 12.93
C VAL A 91 -12.00 12.90 14.36
N ARG A 92 -12.59 13.64 15.31
CA ARG A 92 -12.59 13.25 16.73
C ARG A 92 -13.17 11.85 16.97
N ARG A 93 -14.19 11.46 16.21
CA ARG A 93 -14.82 10.13 16.25
C ARG A 93 -13.84 8.98 15.99
N ALA A 94 -12.77 9.20 15.22
CA ALA A 94 -11.74 8.17 15.03
C ALA A 94 -10.92 7.89 16.30
N ARG A 95 -10.83 8.88 17.21
CA ARG A 95 -10.10 8.77 18.48
C ARG A 95 -10.89 8.05 19.58
N ASP A 96 -12.21 7.90 19.38
CA ASP A 96 -13.08 7.18 20.31
C ASP A 96 -12.99 5.65 20.12
N VAL A 97 -12.36 5.20 19.03
CA VAL A 97 -12.14 3.78 18.72
C VAL A 97 -10.94 3.23 19.51
N PRO A 98 -10.99 1.99 20.03
CA PRO A 98 -9.86 1.39 20.74
C PRO A 98 -8.57 1.43 19.93
N LEU A 99 -7.46 1.83 20.57
CA LEU A 99 -6.15 1.98 19.91
C LEU A 99 -5.70 0.70 19.18
N ALA A 100 -6.04 -0.48 19.69
CA ALA A 100 -5.73 -1.77 19.08
C ALA A 100 -6.24 -1.89 17.63
N VAL A 101 -7.39 -1.27 17.31
CA VAL A 101 -7.95 -1.25 15.95
C VAL A 101 -7.01 -0.51 15.00
N TRP A 102 -6.41 0.60 15.44
CA TRP A 102 -5.49 1.40 14.62
C TRP A 102 -4.06 0.86 14.62
N LEU A 103 -3.64 0.18 15.68
CA LEU A 103 -2.34 -0.50 15.71
C LEU A 103 -2.30 -1.71 14.78
N THR A 104 -3.41 -2.38 14.55
CA THR A 104 -3.48 -3.55 13.66
C THR A 104 -2.97 -3.27 12.24
N PRO A 105 -3.49 -2.27 11.49
CA PRO A 105 -2.97 -1.97 10.16
C PRO A 105 -1.53 -1.44 10.21
N LEU A 106 -1.14 -0.73 11.26
CA LEU A 106 0.25 -0.28 11.43
C LEU A 106 1.22 -1.46 11.56
N LEU A 107 0.87 -2.47 12.36
CA LEU A 107 1.67 -3.69 12.52
C LEU A 107 1.76 -4.48 11.22
N PHE A 108 0.67 -4.59 10.45
CA PHE A 108 0.70 -5.21 9.13
C PHE A 108 1.66 -4.49 8.19
N VAL A 109 1.63 -3.16 8.15
CA VAL A 109 2.58 -2.36 7.35
C VAL A 109 4.02 -2.62 7.80
N LEU A 110 4.29 -2.59 9.11
CA LEU A 110 5.63 -2.80 9.66
C LEU A 110 6.21 -4.20 9.37
N VAL A 111 5.36 -5.23 9.31
CA VAL A 111 5.77 -6.60 8.96
C VAL A 111 5.91 -6.78 7.45
N THR A 112 5.08 -6.09 6.66
CA THR A 112 5.04 -6.24 5.21
C THR A 112 6.21 -5.53 4.53
N ILE A 113 6.54 -4.30 4.92
CA ILE A 113 7.59 -3.51 4.25
C ILE A 113 8.97 -4.22 4.22
N PRO A 114 9.45 -4.88 5.29
CA PRO A 114 10.74 -5.56 5.25
C PRO A 114 10.74 -6.87 4.46
N THR A 115 9.56 -7.42 4.16
CA THR A 115 9.43 -8.79 3.62
C THR A 115 8.91 -8.79 2.18
N LEU A 116 8.00 -7.88 1.86
CA LEU A 116 7.10 -7.94 0.70
C LEU A 116 6.70 -6.53 0.27
N GLY A 117 7.41 -5.97 -0.73
CA GLY A 117 7.18 -4.61 -1.22
C GLY A 117 6.20 -4.46 -2.38
N THR A 118 5.14 -5.27 -2.49
CA THR A 118 4.17 -5.10 -3.59
C THR A 118 2.79 -4.75 -3.09
N SER A 119 2.06 -3.97 -3.87
CA SER A 119 0.78 -3.39 -3.47
C SER A 119 -0.31 -4.43 -3.16
N ARG A 120 -0.22 -5.65 -3.72
CA ARG A 120 -1.11 -6.77 -3.35
C ARG A 120 -1.08 -7.12 -1.85
N TYR A 121 0.03 -6.84 -1.16
CA TYR A 121 0.17 -7.17 0.26
C TYR A 121 -0.45 -6.13 1.19
N ARG A 122 -1.03 -5.05 0.65
CA ARG A 122 -1.84 -4.12 1.44
C ARG A 122 -3.27 -4.61 1.71
N ALA A 123 -3.73 -5.68 1.05
CA ALA A 123 -5.10 -6.16 1.19
C ALA A 123 -5.59 -6.30 2.66
N PRO A 124 -4.77 -6.77 3.64
CA PRO A 124 -5.19 -6.85 5.04
C PRO A 124 -5.47 -5.49 5.71
N ILE A 125 -4.89 -4.40 5.22
CA ILE A 125 -5.07 -3.06 5.79
C ILE A 125 -6.21 -2.27 5.14
N GLU A 126 -6.66 -2.68 3.94
CA GLU A 126 -7.71 -1.97 3.18
C GLU A 126 -9.00 -1.74 3.98
N PRO A 127 -9.53 -2.70 4.78
CA PRO A 127 -10.73 -2.46 5.58
C PRO A 127 -10.58 -1.29 6.56
N PHE A 128 -9.41 -1.12 7.17
CA PHE A 128 -9.14 -0.03 8.12
C PHE A 128 -9.08 1.33 7.42
N VAL A 129 -8.52 1.36 6.21
CA VAL A 129 -8.51 2.57 5.37
C VAL A 129 -9.94 2.94 4.97
N VAL A 130 -10.78 1.97 4.60
CA VAL A 130 -12.20 2.20 4.28
C VAL A 130 -12.98 2.69 5.50
N LEU A 131 -12.70 2.16 6.70
CA LEU A 131 -13.30 2.64 7.95
C LEU A 131 -12.96 4.11 8.22
N LEU A 132 -11.68 4.49 8.10
CA LEU A 132 -11.26 5.90 8.24
C LEU A 132 -11.91 6.79 7.19
N ALA A 133 -11.95 6.35 5.93
CA ALA A 133 -12.61 7.09 4.85
C ALA A 133 -14.09 7.32 5.16
N SER A 134 -14.76 6.28 5.69
CA SER A 134 -16.17 6.35 6.08
C SER A 134 -16.40 7.36 7.21
N VAL A 135 -15.50 7.43 8.20
CA VAL A 135 -15.56 8.43 9.27
C VAL A 135 -15.53 9.85 8.71
N ALA A 136 -14.64 10.13 7.75
CA ALA A 136 -14.56 11.44 7.09
C ALA A 136 -15.85 11.79 6.33
N LEU A 137 -16.36 10.82 5.55
CA LEU A 137 -17.56 11.01 4.73
C LEU A 137 -18.81 11.26 5.59
N VAL A 138 -19.00 10.48 6.66
CA VAL A 138 -20.13 10.66 7.58
C VAL A 138 -20.04 11.99 8.32
N TRP A 139 -18.85 12.34 8.82
CA TRP A 139 -18.64 13.63 9.48
C TRP A 139 -18.92 14.81 8.54
N GLY A 140 -18.45 14.75 7.29
CA GLY A 140 -18.71 15.77 6.28
C GLY A 140 -20.21 15.87 5.95
N ALA A 141 -20.89 14.74 5.78
CA ALA A 141 -22.32 14.70 5.51
C ALA A 141 -23.15 15.28 6.68
N ASP A 142 -22.83 14.94 7.93
CA ASP A 142 -23.47 15.49 9.13
C ASP A 142 -23.34 17.01 9.17
N ARG A 143 -22.14 17.53 8.86
CA ARG A 143 -21.87 18.98 8.89
C ARG A 143 -22.61 19.74 7.79
N LEU A 144 -22.74 19.15 6.60
CA LEU A 144 -23.54 19.71 5.50
C LEU A 144 -25.05 19.69 5.77
N ARG A 145 -25.54 18.71 6.54
CA ARG A 145 -26.96 18.65 6.95
C ARG A 145 -27.27 19.62 8.08
N GLY A 146 -26.37 19.74 9.07
CA GLY A 146 -26.53 20.66 10.20
C GLY A 146 -26.56 22.13 9.79
N THR A 147 -25.85 22.53 8.73
CA THR A 147 -25.90 23.91 8.19
C THR A 147 -27.18 24.20 7.39
N ARG A 148 -27.86 23.18 6.84
CA ARG A 148 -29.11 23.35 6.09
C ARG A 148 -30.35 23.53 6.98
N GLY A 149 -30.31 23.03 8.22
CA GLY A 149 -31.43 23.13 9.17
C GLY A 149 -31.65 24.52 9.76
N THR A 150 -30.65 25.41 9.71
CA THR A 150 -30.72 26.73 10.35
C THR A 150 -31.21 27.84 9.40
N ALA A 151 -31.31 27.58 8.10
CA ALA A 151 -31.62 28.60 7.08
C ALA A 151 -33.13 28.81 6.82
N SER A 152 -34.02 28.07 7.50
CA SER A 152 -35.47 28.07 7.23
C SER A 152 -36.32 28.48 8.45
N ASN A 153 -36.00 29.61 9.08
CA ASN A 153 -36.96 30.24 10.00
C ASN A 153 -36.94 31.78 9.86
N PRO A 154 -37.66 32.38 8.89
CA PRO A 154 -38.04 33.78 9.01
C PRO A 154 -39.12 33.87 10.08
N ALA A 155 -38.76 34.51 11.21
CA ALA A 155 -39.67 34.81 12.30
C ALA A 155 -40.88 35.61 11.78
N VAL A 156 -42.08 35.18 12.20
CA VAL A 156 -43.35 35.92 12.14
C VAL A 156 -43.37 36.98 13.22
#